data_AF-A0A9P7ETG0-F1
#
_entry.id   AF-A0A9P7ETG0-F1
#
_cell.length_a   1.000
_cell.length_b   1.000
_cell.length_c   1.000
_cell.angle_alpha   90.00
_cell.angle_beta   90.00
_cell.angle_gamma   90.00
#
_symmetry.space_group_name_H-M   'P 1'
#
loop_
_entity.id
_entity.type
_entity.pdbx_description
1 polymer ?
#
loop_
_entity_poly.entity_id
_entity_poly.type
_entity_poly.pdbx_seq_one_letter_code
_entity_poly.pdbx_strand_id
1 'polypeptide(L)' 'ELPKTLGVHRNTLRLYMKHNGVERKYFDLTNTDLDLLIKEFKKKRPNSGIWYIVGYLHRHGVRVQHR' A
#
# COMPACT_ATOMS: atom_id res chain seq x y z
N GLU A 1 -12.60 9.15 2.15
CA GLU A 1 -13.02 10.34 1.39
C GLU A 1 -14.02 9.99 0.30
N LEU A 2 -13.74 9.01 -0.57
CA LEU A 2 -14.67 8.45 -1.56
C LEU A 2 -16.16 8.26 -1.12
N PRO A 3 -16.48 7.71 0.07
CA PRO A 3 -17.88 7.57 0.49
C PRO A 3 -18.61 8.91 0.63
N LYS A 4 -17.91 9.95 1.11
CA LYS A 4 -18.47 11.30 1.28
C LYS A 4 -18.70 11.97 -0.08
N THR A 5 -17.75 11.80 -1.01
CA THR A 5 -17.83 12.35 -2.37
C THR A 5 -18.96 11.74 -3.18
N LEU A 6 -19.21 10.44 -3.00
CA LEU A 6 -20.26 9.70 -3.71
C LEU A 6 -21.62 9.73 -2.99
N GLY A 7 -21.69 10.32 -1.79
CA GLY A 7 -22.92 10.34 -0.97
C GLY A 7 -23.40 8.97 -0.50
N VAL A 8 -22.56 7.93 -0.58
CA VAL A 8 -22.91 6.55 -0.19
C VAL A 8 -22.23 6.14 1.10
N HIS A 9 -22.96 5.37 1.92
CA HIS A 9 -22.40 4.80 3.14
C HIS A 9 -21.21 3.88 2.82
N ARG A 10 -20.21 3.85 3.71
CA ARG A 10 -18.96 3.09 3.52
C ARG A 10 -19.17 1.60 3.24
N ASN A 11 -20.23 1.01 3.79
CA ASN A 11 -20.56 -0.40 3.59
C ASN A 11 -21.14 -0.63 2.19
N THR A 12 -22.00 0.28 1.73
CA THR A 12 -22.56 0.26 0.37
C THR A 12 -21.47 0.42 -0.68
N LEU A 13 -20.53 1.34 -0.45
CA LEU A 13 -19.37 1.49 -1.32
C LEU A 13 -18.54 0.21 -1.38
N ARG A 14 -18.26 -0.42 -0.23
CA ARG A 14 -17.53 -1.70 -0.19
C ARG A 14 -18.26 -2.83 -0.93
N LEU A 15 -19.59 -2.91 -0.79
CA LEU A 15 -20.41 -3.90 -1.49
C LEU A 15 -20.31 -3.71 -3.01
N TYR A 16 -20.47 -2.49 -3.49
CA TYR A 16 -20.34 -2.18 -4.92
C TYR A 16 -18.92 -2.40 -5.43
N MET A 17 -17.90 -2.00 -4.69
CA MET A 17 -16.50 -2.26 -5.07
C MET A 17 -16.25 -3.77 -5.23
N LYS A 18 -16.74 -4.60 -4.30
CA LYS A 18 -16.64 -6.06 -4.40
C LYS A 18 -17.40 -6.62 -5.59
N HIS A 19 -18.64 -6.18 -5.81
CA HIS A 19 -19.47 -6.63 -6.93
C HIS A 19 -18.85 -6.29 -8.29
N ASN A 20 -18.17 -5.15 -8.39
CA ASN A 20 -17.51 -4.71 -9.62
C ASN A 20 -16.05 -5.17 -9.74
N GLY A 21 -15.59 -6.10 -8.88
CA GLY A 21 -14.21 -6.61 -8.92
C GLY A 21 -13.13 -5.56 -8.56
N VAL A 22 -13.54 -4.42 -8.00
CA VAL A 22 -12.63 -3.36 -7.51
C VAL A 22 -12.12 -3.77 -6.14
N GLU A 23 -11.19 -4.72 -6.13
CA GLU A 23 -10.54 -5.19 -4.92
C GLU A 23 -9.25 -4.40 -4.64
N ARG A 24 -8.97 -4.22 -3.34
CA ARG A 24 -7.64 -3.75 -2.92
C ARG A 24 -6.66 -4.89 -3.07
N LYS A 25 -5.96 -4.95 -4.20
CA LYS A 25 -4.89 -5.92 -4.42
C LYS A 25 -3.62 -5.45 -3.71
N TYR A 26 -2.95 -6.39 -3.04
CA TYR A 26 -1.56 -6.20 -2.65
C TYR A 26 -0.70 -6.36 -3.90
N PHE A 27 0.39 -5.61 -3.97
CA PHE A 27 1.33 -5.77 -5.07
C PHE A 27 2.03 -7.12 -4.90
N ASP A 28 2.06 -7.93 -5.96
CA ASP A 28 2.76 -9.20 -5.95
C ASP A 28 4.26 -8.94 -6.09
N LEU A 29 4.89 -8.69 -4.95
CA LEU A 29 6.27 -8.24 -4.86
C LEU A 29 7.07 -9.39 -4.25
N THR A 30 8.09 -9.86 -4.97
CA THR A 30 8.98 -10.90 -4.43
C THR A 30 9.79 -10.33 -3.27
N ASN A 31 10.25 -11.20 -2.37
CA ASN A 31 11.16 -10.78 -1.29
C ASN A 31 12.44 -10.13 -1.85
N THR A 32 12.94 -10.61 -2.99
CA THR A 32 14.11 -10.06 -3.66
C THR A 32 13.88 -8.62 -4.14
N ASP A 33 12.72 -8.35 -4.75
CA ASP A 33 12.35 -7.01 -5.18
C ASP A 33 12.17 -6.06 -3.99
N LEU A 34 11.62 -6.57 -2.89
CA LEU A 34 11.48 -5.83 -1.63
C LEU A 34 12.85 -5.48 -1.03
N ASP A 35 13.80 -6.43 -1.02
CA ASP A 35 15.16 -6.19 -0.54
C ASP A 35 15.90 -5.14 -1.36
N LEU A 36 15.72 -5.14 -2.69
CA LEU A 36 16.29 -4.12 -3.58
C LEU A 36 15.73 -2.73 -3.26
N LEU A 37 14.41 -2.61 -3.06
CA LEU A 37 13.77 -1.35 -2.67
C LEU A 37 14.27 -0.85 -1.31
N ILE A 38 14.43 -1.75 -0.34
CA ILE A 38 14.96 -1.40 0.99
C ILE A 38 16.41 -0.95 0.89
N LYS A 39 17.25 -1.64 0.09
CA LYS A 39 18.64 -1.25 -0.15
C LYS A 39 18.74 0.14 -0.78
N GLU A 40 17.95 0.43 -1.81
CA GLU A 40 17.91 1.75 -2.44
C GLU A 40 17.47 2.85 -1.46
N PHE A 41 16.45 2.57 -0.64
CA PHE A 41 16.02 3.50 0.40
C PHE A 41 17.13 3.76 1.44
N LYS A 42 17.80 2.70 1.91
CA LYS A 42 18.88 2.77 2.91
C LYS A 42 20.14 3.46 2.38
N LYS A 43 20.46 3.36 1.08
CA LYS A 43 21.53 4.18 0.47
C LYS A 43 21.31 5.67 0.69
N LYS A 44 20.07 6.13 0.55
CA LYS A 44 19.71 7.55 0.72
C LYS A 44 19.52 7.95 2.17
N ARG A 45 19.06 7.02 3.02
CA ARG A 45 18.76 7.30 4.43
C ARG A 45 19.12 6.11 5.34
N PRO A 46 20.40 5.89 5.64
CA PRO A 46 20.90 4.68 6.30
C PRO A 46 20.33 4.48 7.71
N ASN A 47 20.15 5.56 8.47
CA ASN A 47 19.72 5.51 9.88
C ASN A 47 18.19 5.48 10.06
N SER A 48 17.43 5.41 8.97
CA SER A 48 15.96 5.42 9.03
C SER A 48 15.40 4.14 9.63
N GLY A 49 14.48 4.26 10.57
CA GLY A 49 13.72 3.12 11.11
C GLY A 49 12.66 2.59 10.16
N ILE A 50 12.06 1.45 10.54
CA ILE A 50 11.06 0.71 9.75
C ILE A 50 9.84 1.56 9.35
N TRP A 51 9.41 2.49 10.21
CA TRP A 51 8.30 3.42 9.91
C TRP A 51 8.52 4.23 8.63
N TYR A 52 9.75 4.69 8.40
CA TYR A 52 10.09 5.45 7.20
C TYR A 52 10.18 4.57 5.95
N ILE A 53 10.60 3.31 6.12
CA ILE A 53 10.61 2.31 5.03
C ILE A 53 9.18 2.03 4.58
N VAL A 54 8.27 1.77 5.53
CA VAL A 54 6.85 1.52 5.24
C VAL A 54 6.22 2.74 4.56
N GLY A 55 6.51 3.95 5.04
CA GLY A 55 6.06 5.19 4.41
C GLY A 55 6.58 5.37 2.98
N TYR A 56 7.85 5.03 2.73
CA TYR A 56 8.45 5.05 1.41
C TYR A 56 7.77 4.08 0.44
N LEU A 57 7.57 2.83 0.87
CA LEU A 57 6.90 1.80 0.08
C LEU A 57 5.45 2.20 -0.25
N HIS A 58 4.70 2.71 0.73
CA HIS A 58 3.35 3.25 0.50
C HIS A 58 3.32 4.37 -0.55
N ARG A 59 4.29 5.30 -0.53
CA ARG A 59 4.37 6.37 -1.54
C ARG A 59 4.68 5.85 -2.95
N HIS A 60 5.29 4.68 -3.07
CA HIS A 60 5.57 4.02 -4.35
C HIS A 60 4.47 3.03 -4.76
N GLY A 61 3.30 3.07 -4.10
CA GLY A 61 2.17 2.18 -4.41
C GLY A 61 2.34 0.76 -3.88
N VAL A 62 3.44 0.49 -3.18
CA VAL A 62 3.73 -0.82 -2.60
C VAL A 62 3.14 -0.88 -1.20
N ARG A 63 2.13 -1.72 -1.04
CA ARG A 63 1.52 -1.99 0.26
C ARG A 63 2.06 -3.31 0.80
N VAL A 64 2.90 -3.22 1.82
CA VAL A 64 3.46 -4.39 2.51
C VAL A 64 2.61 -4.70 3.73
N GLN A 65 2.38 -5.98 3.98
CA GLN A 65 1.83 -6.46 5.24
C GLN A 65 2.94 -7.15 6.02
N HIS A 66 3.18 -6.72 7.25
CA HIS A 66 3.98 -7.51 8.17
C HIS A 66 3.13 -8.71 8.57
N ARG A 67 3.59 -9.91 8.24
CA ARG A 67 2.99 -11.16 8.71
C ARG A 67 3.80 -11.72 9.87
#